data_AF-A0A933H6M7-F1
#
_entry.id   AF-A0A933H6M7-F1
#
_cell.length_a   1.000
_cell.length_b   1.000
_cell.length_c   1.000
_cell.angle_alpha   90.00
_cell.angle_beta   90.00
_cell.angle_gamma   90.00
#
_symmetry.space_group_name_H-M   'P 1'
#
loop_
_entity.id
_entity.type
_entity.pdbx_description
1 polymer ?
#
loop_
_entity_poly.entity_id
_entity_poly.type
_entity_poly.pdbx_seq_one_letter_code
_entity_poly.pdbx_strand_id
1 'polypeptide(L)'
;MKKHLLTSIAVCLTLAACATPAPTAVPPTSAPPTAMAASPTNTLVPPPNPTAASSSPSPTPNLLVSDLVPKQGKGTAPQGAGGGGPWATRLMLATSKDGLTFTRTNVVIADQSGVPNALVDKEGRARLYYIDFGNGNIIATAIQKSATEWVLRKVSVNCLLKGSDAVDPTVVLLADGKYRLYYMQSEIGKKPTIYSAISNDGITFTKEDGERYNPSDVYDPIVLQTK
;
A
#
# COMPACT_ATOMS: atom_id res chain seq x y z
N MET A 1 -26.02 -9.59 32.51
CA MET A 1 -24.57 -9.61 32.23
C MET A 1 -24.36 -9.67 30.72
N LYS A 2 -24.09 -8.53 30.05
CA LYS A 2 -23.86 -8.51 28.60
C LYS A 2 -22.34 -8.65 28.36
N LYS A 3 -21.94 -9.74 27.72
CA LYS A 3 -20.55 -9.99 27.32
C LYS A 3 -20.20 -9.02 26.18
N HIS A 4 -19.24 -8.12 26.40
CA HIS A 4 -18.68 -7.28 25.33
C HIS A 4 -17.75 -8.14 24.48
N LEU A 5 -18.17 -8.41 23.25
CA LEU A 5 -17.35 -9.06 22.23
C LEU A 5 -16.36 -8.01 21.71
N LEU A 6 -15.10 -8.07 22.12
CA LEU A 6 -14.02 -7.32 21.47
C LEU A 6 -13.67 -8.05 20.17
N THR A 7 -14.10 -7.50 19.03
CA THR A 7 -13.68 -7.97 17.72
C THR A 7 -12.27 -7.43 17.46
N SER A 8 -11.24 -8.24 17.71
CA SER A 8 -9.86 -7.94 17.34
C SER A 8 -9.53 -8.66 16.04
N ILE A 9 -9.25 -7.92 14.97
CA ILE A 9 -8.73 -8.49 13.71
C ILE A 9 -7.22 -8.64 13.85
N ALA A 10 -6.75 -9.88 13.74
CA ALA A 10 -5.34 -10.26 13.77
C ALA A 10 -4.76 -10.22 12.36
N VAL A 11 -3.55 -9.71 12.21
CA VAL A 11 -2.89 -9.53 10.92
C VAL A 11 -1.56 -10.28 10.95
N CYS A 12 -1.42 -11.30 10.08
CA CYS A 12 -0.24 -12.17 10.02
C CYS A 12 0.80 -11.64 9.05
N LEU A 13 2.07 -11.64 9.47
CA LEU A 13 3.19 -11.59 8.54
C LEU A 13 4.28 -12.57 8.96
N THR A 14 4.55 -13.55 8.12
CA THR A 14 5.67 -14.48 8.27
C THR A 14 6.79 -14.06 7.33
N LEU A 15 7.92 -13.57 7.87
CA LEU A 15 9.18 -13.56 7.12
C LEU A 15 9.81 -14.95 7.20
N ALA A 16 9.79 -15.69 6.09
CA ALA A 16 10.65 -16.84 5.88
C ALA A 16 11.86 -16.39 5.05
N ALA A 17 13.04 -16.31 5.68
CA ALA A 17 14.29 -16.14 4.96
C ALA A 17 14.64 -17.46 4.27
N CYS A 18 14.46 -17.55 2.95
CA CYS A 18 14.99 -18.65 2.15
C CYS A 18 16.36 -18.22 1.61
N ALA A 19 17.44 -18.76 2.15
CA ALA A 19 18.76 -18.66 1.55
C ALA A 19 18.80 -19.53 0.28
N THR A 20 19.04 -18.93 -0.87
CA THR A 20 19.33 -19.65 -2.12
C THR A 20 20.83 -19.51 -2.44
N PRO A 21 21.52 -20.59 -2.86
CA PRO A 21 22.91 -20.49 -3.31
C PRO A 21 23.01 -19.82 -4.69
N ALA A 22 24.08 -19.07 -4.89
CA ALA A 22 24.35 -18.26 -6.09
C ALA A 22 24.51 -19.12 -7.37
N PRO A 23 24.11 -18.60 -8.55
CA PRO A 23 24.37 -19.27 -9.81
C PRO A 23 25.84 -19.07 -10.26
N THR A 24 26.46 -20.14 -10.73
CA THR A 24 27.78 -20.16 -11.36
C THR A 24 27.73 -19.52 -12.76
N ALA A 25 28.71 -18.66 -13.05
CA ALA A 25 28.86 -17.96 -14.32
C ALA A 25 29.39 -18.88 -15.44
N VAL A 26 28.86 -18.69 -16.67
CA VAL A 26 29.38 -19.28 -17.92
C VAL A 26 30.01 -18.15 -18.76
N PRO A 27 31.21 -18.33 -19.36
CA PRO A 27 31.88 -17.28 -20.14
C PRO A 27 31.39 -17.21 -21.60
N PRO A 28 31.65 -16.10 -22.32
CA PRO A 28 31.12 -15.86 -23.66
C PRO A 28 32.02 -16.44 -24.76
N THR A 29 31.44 -16.82 -25.90
CA THR A 29 32.17 -17.20 -27.13
C THR A 29 31.65 -16.49 -28.38
N SER A 30 32.55 -15.67 -28.95
CA SER A 30 32.87 -15.36 -30.35
C SER A 30 31.82 -15.22 -31.47
N ALA A 31 31.90 -14.11 -32.20
CA ALA A 31 31.55 -13.92 -33.63
C ALA A 31 32.86 -13.70 -34.46
N PRO A 32 32.91 -13.41 -35.79
CA PRO A 32 31.94 -13.42 -36.94
C PRO A 32 32.54 -14.12 -38.22
N PRO A 33 32.07 -13.94 -39.50
CA PRO A 33 32.36 -12.73 -40.32
C PRO A 33 31.34 -12.28 -41.44
N THR A 34 31.36 -10.95 -41.66
CA THR A 34 31.34 -10.04 -42.86
C THR A 34 30.74 -10.38 -44.26
N ALA A 35 29.96 -9.44 -44.82
CA ALA A 35 30.02 -8.89 -46.22
C ALA A 35 29.07 -7.66 -46.36
N MET A 36 29.55 -6.42 -46.56
CA MET A 36 29.82 -5.65 -47.82
C MET A 36 28.63 -5.28 -48.74
N ALA A 37 28.29 -3.97 -48.79
CA ALA A 37 27.98 -3.18 -49.99
C ALA A 37 27.93 -1.66 -49.65
N ALA A 38 28.28 -0.80 -50.60
CA ALA A 38 28.66 0.61 -50.41
C ALA A 38 27.74 1.64 -51.11
N SER A 39 27.80 2.88 -50.58
CA SER A 39 27.59 4.23 -51.19
C SER A 39 26.17 4.73 -51.54
N PRO A 40 25.95 6.07 -51.65
CA PRO A 40 26.80 7.22 -51.32
C PRO A 40 26.20 8.23 -50.31
N THR A 41 27.12 9.09 -49.86
CA THR A 41 27.04 10.20 -48.91
C THR A 41 26.04 11.29 -49.31
N ASN A 42 25.19 11.72 -48.38
CA ASN A 42 24.55 13.04 -48.42
C ASN A 42 24.70 13.69 -47.05
N THR A 43 25.57 14.70 -46.97
CA THR A 43 25.87 15.47 -45.76
C THR A 43 24.71 16.42 -45.45
N LEU A 44 23.90 16.07 -44.46
CA LEU A 44 23.03 17.01 -43.77
C LEU A 44 23.51 17.14 -42.33
N VAL A 45 24.00 18.34 -42.00
CA VAL A 45 24.36 18.74 -40.64
C VAL A 45 23.09 18.71 -39.77
N PRO A 46 23.02 17.92 -38.69
CA PRO A 46 21.89 18.00 -37.77
C PRO A 46 21.98 19.30 -36.95
N PRO A 47 20.84 19.96 -36.65
CA PRO A 47 20.82 21.16 -35.81
C PRO A 47 21.32 20.86 -34.40
N PRO A 48 21.87 21.84 -33.67
CA PRO A 48 22.36 21.64 -32.32
C PRO A 48 21.23 21.16 -31.41
N ASN A 49 21.52 20.06 -30.72
CA ASN A 49 20.66 19.42 -29.72
C ASN A 49 20.22 20.46 -28.67
N PRO A 50 18.91 20.64 -28.38
CA PRO A 50 18.51 21.50 -27.28
C PRO A 50 19.06 20.89 -25.99
N THR A 51 19.92 21.66 -25.32
CA THR A 51 20.50 21.37 -24.01
C THR A 51 19.45 20.74 -23.10
N ALA A 52 19.65 19.45 -22.77
CA ALA A 52 18.85 18.78 -21.75
C ALA A 52 18.94 19.61 -20.47
N ALA A 53 17.83 20.22 -20.08
CA ALA A 53 17.68 20.80 -18.76
C ALA A 53 17.91 19.66 -17.77
N SER A 54 19.01 19.75 -17.03
CA SER A 54 19.28 18.87 -15.89
C SER A 54 18.21 19.12 -14.84
N SER A 55 17.12 18.35 -14.89
CA SER A 55 16.19 18.25 -13.78
C SER A 55 16.87 17.40 -12.71
N SER A 56 17.47 18.05 -11.71
CA SER A 56 17.85 17.37 -10.47
C SER A 56 16.66 16.55 -9.98
N PRO A 57 16.81 15.25 -9.70
CA PRO A 57 15.71 14.48 -9.13
C PRO A 57 15.32 15.13 -7.80
N SER A 58 14.03 15.45 -7.63
CA SER A 58 13.50 15.84 -6.34
C SER A 58 13.94 14.79 -5.30
N PRO A 59 14.38 15.19 -4.09
CA PRO A 59 14.80 14.22 -3.09
C PRO A 59 13.65 13.25 -2.83
N THR A 60 13.91 11.95 -3.01
CA THR A 60 12.95 10.90 -2.68
C THR A 60 12.49 11.12 -1.23
N PRO A 61 11.18 11.25 -0.97
CA PRO A 61 10.69 11.45 0.38
C PRO A 61 11.20 10.34 1.29
N ASN A 62 11.75 10.69 2.46
CA ASN A 62 12.13 9.68 3.44
C ASN A 62 10.85 8.99 3.94
N LEU A 63 10.66 7.73 3.55
CA LEU A 63 9.44 6.99 3.87
C LEU A 63 9.38 6.59 5.35
N LEU A 64 10.51 6.61 6.07
CA LEU A 64 10.65 6.12 7.44
C LEU A 64 10.61 7.23 8.52
N VAL A 65 9.85 8.29 8.26
CA VAL A 65 9.56 9.36 9.23
C VAL A 65 8.06 9.49 9.37
N SER A 66 7.54 9.39 10.59
CA SER A 66 6.10 9.49 10.85
C SER A 66 5.59 10.90 10.60
N ASP A 67 4.40 10.99 10.00
CA ASP A 67 3.62 12.24 9.87
C ASP A 67 2.28 12.19 10.61
N LEU A 68 2.01 11.07 11.30
CA LEU A 68 0.85 10.86 12.16
C LEU A 68 1.25 10.55 13.60
N VAL A 69 0.37 10.92 14.54
CA VAL A 69 0.44 10.54 15.94
C VAL A 69 -0.77 9.66 16.26
N PRO A 70 -0.59 8.39 16.68
CA PRO A 70 -1.71 7.51 16.95
C PRO A 70 -2.49 7.99 18.18
N LYS A 71 -3.82 7.97 18.10
CA LYS A 71 -4.66 8.25 19.27
C LYS A 71 -4.60 7.10 20.26
N GLN A 72 -4.96 7.41 21.50
CA GLN A 72 -5.00 6.50 22.63
C GLN A 72 -6.40 6.49 23.23
N GLY A 73 -6.85 5.31 23.66
CA GLY A 73 -8.17 5.08 24.22
C GLY A 73 -9.31 5.20 23.21
N LYS A 74 -10.52 5.00 23.74
CA LYS A 74 -11.77 5.09 22.99
C LYS A 74 -12.07 6.55 22.63
N GLY A 75 -12.40 6.79 21.37
CA GLY A 75 -12.85 8.08 20.85
C GLY A 75 -14.37 8.27 20.94
N THR A 76 -14.82 9.43 20.49
CA THR A 76 -16.24 9.81 20.43
C THR A 76 -16.88 9.25 19.16
N ALA A 77 -18.05 8.63 19.30
CA ALA A 77 -18.81 8.14 18.18
C ALA A 77 -19.34 9.31 17.32
N PRO A 78 -19.40 9.18 15.99
CA PRO A 78 -20.15 10.10 15.15
C PRO A 78 -21.61 10.23 15.61
N GLN A 79 -22.19 11.41 15.42
CA GLN A 79 -23.60 11.63 15.76
C GLN A 79 -24.50 10.66 14.99
N GLY A 80 -25.43 10.01 15.69
CA GLY A 80 -26.35 9.04 15.08
C GLY A 80 -25.73 7.66 14.82
N ALA A 81 -24.44 7.45 15.12
CA ALA A 81 -23.84 6.13 15.01
C ALA A 81 -24.39 5.18 16.10
N GLY A 82 -25.04 4.10 15.67
CA GLY A 82 -25.35 2.94 16.51
C GLY A 82 -24.23 1.91 16.50
N GLY A 83 -24.07 1.13 17.56
CA GLY A 83 -23.08 0.04 17.63
C GLY A 83 -21.64 0.49 17.92
N GLY A 84 -20.68 -0.40 17.64
CA GLY A 84 -19.24 -0.09 17.68
C GLY A 84 -18.72 0.27 16.29
N GLY A 85 -17.65 1.06 16.21
CA GLY A 85 -17.00 1.42 14.96
C GLY A 85 -15.55 1.84 15.21
N PRO A 86 -14.85 2.39 14.20
CA PRO A 86 -13.41 2.63 14.29
C PRO A 86 -13.04 3.57 15.43
N TRP A 87 -13.93 4.47 15.87
CA TRP A 87 -13.74 5.31 17.07
C TRP A 87 -13.58 4.51 18.37
N ALA A 88 -14.01 3.25 18.42
CA ALA A 88 -14.01 2.41 19.61
C ALA A 88 -13.17 1.13 19.48
N THR A 89 -12.46 0.96 18.37
CA THR A 89 -11.59 -0.20 18.10
C THR A 89 -10.12 0.20 18.04
N ARG A 90 -9.25 -0.79 17.92
CA ARG A 90 -7.79 -0.62 17.89
C ARG A 90 -7.12 -1.61 16.96
N LEU A 91 -6.05 -1.17 16.32
CA LEU A 91 -5.17 -1.98 15.50
C LEU A 91 -4.15 -2.68 16.40
N MET A 92 -4.21 -4.01 16.43
CA MET A 92 -3.33 -4.84 17.26
C MET A 92 -2.60 -5.88 16.41
N LEU A 93 -1.45 -6.31 16.90
CA LEU A 93 -0.66 -7.35 16.23
C LEU A 93 -0.88 -8.73 16.83
N ALA A 94 -0.83 -9.74 15.97
CA ALA A 94 -0.71 -11.13 16.34
C ALA A 94 0.22 -11.84 15.35
N THR A 95 0.91 -12.88 15.79
CA THR A 95 1.80 -13.67 14.95
C THR A 95 1.28 -15.10 14.83
N SER A 96 1.58 -15.73 13.70
CA SER A 96 1.27 -17.14 13.46
C SER A 96 2.40 -17.78 12.66
N LYS A 97 2.63 -19.07 12.88
CA LYS A 97 3.59 -19.87 12.09
C LYS A 97 2.89 -20.67 10.99
N ASP A 98 1.59 -20.93 11.15
CA ASP A 98 0.79 -21.81 10.29
C ASP A 98 -0.35 -21.05 9.58
N GLY A 99 -0.56 -19.77 9.90
CA GLY A 99 -1.67 -18.96 9.39
C GLY A 99 -3.04 -19.35 9.97
N LEU A 100 -3.09 -20.28 10.93
CA LEU A 100 -4.32 -20.80 11.53
C LEU A 100 -4.41 -20.46 13.02
N THR A 101 -3.30 -20.58 13.72
CA THR A 101 -3.19 -20.34 15.16
C THR A 101 -2.42 -19.05 15.42
N PHE A 102 -3.05 -18.12 16.13
CA PHE A 102 -2.52 -16.78 16.33
C PHE A 102 -2.19 -16.50 17.80
N THR A 103 -0.98 -16.04 18.05
CA THR A 103 -0.54 -15.51 19.35
C THR A 103 -0.57 -14.00 19.31
N ARG A 104 -1.38 -13.38 20.17
CA ARG A 104 -1.41 -11.92 20.33
C ARG A 104 -0.07 -11.44 20.90
N THR A 105 0.46 -10.37 20.33
CA THR A 105 1.68 -9.74 20.87
C THR A 105 1.36 -8.70 21.96
N ASN A 106 0.08 -8.33 22.10
CA ASN A 106 -0.42 -7.21 22.91
C ASN A 106 0.14 -5.83 22.50
N VAL A 107 0.79 -5.73 21.35
CA VAL A 107 1.18 -4.44 20.75
C VAL A 107 -0.03 -3.79 20.11
N VAL A 108 -0.29 -2.53 20.47
CA VAL A 108 -1.29 -1.66 19.85
C VAL A 108 -0.56 -0.67 18.95
N ILE A 109 -0.91 -0.63 17.67
CA ILE A 109 -0.34 0.31 16.70
C ILE A 109 -1.05 1.67 16.78
N ALA A 110 -2.38 1.64 16.84
CA ALA A 110 -3.21 2.83 17.00
C ALA A 110 -4.55 2.44 17.65
N ASP A 111 -5.01 3.20 18.64
CA ASP A 111 -6.43 3.19 19.00
C ASP A 111 -7.21 4.06 18.00
N GLN A 112 -8.53 3.94 18.03
CA GLN A 112 -9.44 4.64 17.12
C GLN A 112 -9.16 4.27 15.65
N SER A 113 -9.02 2.97 15.40
CA SER A 113 -8.66 2.45 14.08
C SER A 113 -9.40 1.17 13.72
N GLY A 114 -9.51 0.89 12.41
CA GLY A 114 -10.25 -0.27 11.89
C GLY A 114 -9.82 -0.69 10.49
N VAL A 115 -10.49 -1.73 9.98
CA VAL A 115 -10.36 -2.27 8.61
C VAL A 115 -8.90 -2.48 8.19
N PRO A 116 -8.16 -3.37 8.88
CA PRO A 116 -6.74 -3.54 8.61
C PRO A 116 -6.48 -4.47 7.43
N ASN A 117 -5.45 -4.13 6.67
CA ASN A 117 -4.80 -4.95 5.67
C ASN A 117 -3.30 -5.00 5.96
N ALA A 118 -2.61 -6.10 5.63
CA ALA A 118 -1.16 -6.12 5.64
C ALA A 118 -0.53 -6.88 4.50
N LEU A 119 0.73 -6.52 4.28
CA LEU A 119 1.63 -7.12 3.32
C LEU A 119 3.09 -7.03 3.80
N VAL A 120 3.95 -7.83 3.18
CA VAL A 120 5.39 -7.64 3.22
C VAL A 120 5.73 -6.74 2.04
N ASP A 121 6.44 -5.65 2.31
CA ASP A 121 6.88 -4.74 1.26
C ASP A 121 8.11 -5.26 0.50
N LYS A 122 8.50 -4.59 -0.58
CA LYS A 122 9.63 -5.01 -1.43
C LYS A 122 10.98 -4.96 -0.69
N GLU A 123 11.06 -4.27 0.44
CA GLU A 123 12.22 -4.23 1.33
C GLU A 123 12.14 -5.24 2.49
N GLY A 124 11.13 -6.11 2.50
CA GLY A 124 10.94 -7.12 3.54
C GLY A 124 10.29 -6.60 4.83
N ARG A 125 9.74 -5.38 4.84
CA ARG A 125 9.12 -4.80 6.04
C ARG A 125 7.64 -5.14 6.09
N ALA A 126 7.12 -5.33 7.30
CA ALA A 126 5.68 -5.34 7.50
C ALA A 126 5.08 -3.96 7.23
N ARG A 127 4.01 -3.92 6.43
CA ARG A 127 3.16 -2.76 6.27
C ARG A 127 1.74 -3.09 6.64
N LEU A 128 1.12 -2.23 7.44
CA LEU A 128 -0.27 -2.34 7.86
C LEU A 128 -1.01 -1.13 7.32
N TYR A 129 -1.95 -1.34 6.41
CA TYR A 129 -2.87 -0.31 5.94
C TYR A 129 -4.15 -0.39 6.77
N TYR A 130 -4.69 0.74 7.18
CA TYR A 130 -5.85 0.77 8.08
C TYR A 130 -6.58 2.11 8.00
N ILE A 131 -7.81 2.14 8.52
CA ILE A 131 -8.55 3.36 8.79
C ILE A 131 -8.08 3.94 10.12
N ASP A 132 -7.55 5.16 10.09
CA ASP A 132 -7.24 5.97 11.26
C ASP A 132 -8.37 6.97 11.48
N PHE A 133 -9.35 6.58 12.32
CA PHE A 133 -10.46 7.45 12.69
C PHE A 133 -9.98 8.62 13.56
N GLY A 134 -9.05 8.36 14.47
CA GLY A 134 -8.51 9.34 15.40
C GLY A 134 -7.83 10.54 14.74
N ASN A 135 -7.31 10.37 13.52
CA ASN A 135 -6.70 11.43 12.71
C ASN A 135 -7.60 11.91 11.55
N GLY A 136 -8.91 11.73 11.66
CA GLY A 136 -9.89 12.28 10.72
C GLY A 136 -10.48 11.27 9.74
N ASN A 137 -10.54 10.00 10.11
CA ASN A 137 -11.10 8.90 9.30
C ASN A 137 -10.42 8.77 7.94
N ILE A 138 -9.08 8.70 7.97
CA ILE A 138 -8.20 8.60 6.80
C ILE A 138 -7.67 7.19 6.62
N ILE A 139 -7.20 6.86 5.42
CA ILE A 139 -6.31 5.71 5.23
C ILE A 139 -4.91 6.08 5.74
N ALA A 140 -4.35 5.23 6.59
CA ALA A 140 -2.98 5.32 7.08
C ALA A 140 -2.22 4.02 6.82
N THR A 141 -0.89 4.12 6.83
CA THR A 141 0.00 2.95 6.83
C THR A 141 0.95 3.01 8.02
N ALA A 142 1.10 1.89 8.73
CA ALA A 142 2.19 1.67 9.68
C ALA A 142 3.26 0.81 9.00
N ILE A 143 4.51 1.27 8.98
CA ILE A 143 5.65 0.61 8.35
C ILE A 143 6.59 0.17 9.47
N GLN A 144 6.91 -1.11 9.51
CA GLN A 144 7.85 -1.65 10.49
C GLN A 144 9.27 -1.15 10.17
N LYS A 145 9.81 -0.31 11.05
CA LYS A 145 11.19 0.20 10.94
C LYS A 145 12.17 -0.70 11.68
N SER A 146 11.75 -1.29 12.80
CA SER A 146 12.51 -2.30 13.55
C SER A 146 11.55 -3.27 14.25
N ALA A 147 12.08 -4.20 15.05
CA ALA A 147 11.26 -5.16 15.80
C ALA A 147 10.23 -4.48 16.73
N THR A 148 10.52 -3.27 17.22
CA THR A 148 9.68 -2.54 18.17
C THR A 148 9.25 -1.16 17.71
N GLU A 149 9.80 -0.66 16.58
CA GLU A 149 9.53 0.68 16.07
C GLU A 149 8.69 0.64 14.79
N TRP A 150 7.65 1.47 14.76
CA TRP A 150 6.73 1.63 13.64
C TRP A 150 6.67 3.08 13.19
N VAL A 151 6.67 3.30 11.88
CA VAL A 151 6.50 4.61 11.25
C VAL A 151 5.07 4.72 10.74
N LEU A 152 4.34 5.76 11.15
CA LEU A 152 2.94 5.96 10.76
C LEU A 152 2.84 7.09 9.73
N ARG A 153 2.26 6.77 8.57
CA ARG A 153 2.11 7.67 7.43
C ARG A 153 0.66 7.82 7.03
N LYS A 154 0.22 9.04 6.73
CA LYS A 154 -1.01 9.26 5.97
C LYS A 154 -0.84 8.74 4.55
N VAL A 155 -1.79 7.93 4.11
CA VAL A 155 -1.88 7.53 2.70
C VAL A 155 -2.66 8.60 1.94
N SER A 156 -2.13 9.00 0.79
CA SER A 156 -2.77 9.96 -0.11
C SER A 156 -3.17 9.28 -1.41
N VAL A 157 -4.37 9.57 -1.91
CA VAL A 157 -4.83 9.10 -3.22
C VAL A 157 -5.08 10.32 -4.09
N ASN A 158 -4.23 10.51 -5.11
CA ASN A 158 -4.39 11.57 -6.09
C ASN A 158 -5.54 11.24 -7.04
N CYS A 159 -6.18 12.29 -7.56
CA CYS A 159 -7.25 12.18 -8.54
C CYS A 159 -8.48 11.39 -8.06
N LEU A 160 -8.81 11.49 -6.75
CA LEU A 160 -10.08 11.00 -6.23
C LEU A 160 -11.28 11.67 -6.91
N LEU A 161 -12.38 10.92 -7.00
CA LEU A 161 -13.64 11.48 -7.48
C LEU A 161 -14.20 12.48 -6.46
N LYS A 162 -15.06 13.38 -6.91
CA LYS A 162 -15.80 14.26 -6.00
C LYS A 162 -16.80 13.42 -5.20
N GLY A 163 -16.78 13.55 -3.88
CA GLY A 163 -17.65 12.77 -3.00
C GLY A 163 -16.98 12.54 -1.66
N SER A 164 -17.03 11.30 -1.17
CA SER A 164 -16.33 10.90 0.04
C SER A 164 -14.83 10.77 -0.19
N ASP A 165 -14.06 10.75 0.91
CA ASP A 165 -12.70 10.24 0.89
C ASP A 165 -12.68 8.73 0.59
N ALA A 166 -11.49 8.22 0.26
CA ALA A 166 -11.23 6.79 0.12
C ALA A 166 -11.22 6.11 1.50
N VAL A 167 -11.88 4.96 1.61
CA VAL A 167 -11.94 4.15 2.83
C VAL A 167 -11.75 2.66 2.52
N ASP A 168 -11.68 1.85 3.59
CA ASP A 168 -11.62 0.39 3.58
C ASP A 168 -10.50 -0.18 2.69
N PRO A 169 -9.22 0.10 3.06
CA PRO A 169 -8.09 -0.16 2.21
C PRO A 169 -7.74 -1.65 2.16
N THR A 170 -7.46 -2.16 0.96
CA THR A 170 -6.64 -3.35 0.75
C THR A 170 -5.53 -3.06 -0.22
N VAL A 171 -4.29 -3.34 0.16
CA VAL A 171 -3.11 -3.15 -0.70
C VAL A 171 -2.51 -4.50 -1.04
N VAL A 172 -2.09 -4.64 -2.30
CA VAL A 172 -1.28 -5.77 -2.78
C VAL A 172 0.01 -5.25 -3.41
N LEU A 173 1.08 -6.02 -3.28
CA LEU A 173 2.36 -5.77 -3.96
C LEU A 173 2.36 -6.49 -5.31
N LEU A 174 2.42 -5.75 -6.40
CA LEU A 174 2.45 -6.28 -7.75
C LEU A 174 3.83 -6.86 -8.11
N ALA A 175 3.88 -7.69 -9.13
CA ALA A 175 5.11 -8.34 -9.60
C ALA A 175 6.18 -7.33 -10.08
N ASP A 176 5.77 -6.14 -10.52
CA ASP A 176 6.67 -5.05 -10.92
C ASP A 176 7.15 -4.20 -9.73
N GLY A 177 6.81 -4.59 -8.50
CA GLY A 177 7.21 -3.90 -7.27
C GLY A 177 6.37 -2.67 -6.92
N LYS A 178 5.30 -2.38 -7.68
CA LYS A 178 4.34 -1.34 -7.33
C LYS A 178 3.29 -1.83 -6.34
N TYR A 179 2.72 -0.91 -5.59
CA TYR A 179 1.58 -1.17 -4.72
C TYR A 179 0.31 -0.82 -5.46
N ARG A 180 -0.67 -1.71 -5.43
CA ARG A 180 -2.05 -1.40 -5.83
C ARG A 180 -2.94 -1.38 -4.62
N LEU A 181 -3.52 -0.22 -4.35
CA LEU A 181 -4.58 -0.03 -3.36
C LEU A 181 -5.93 -0.29 -4.04
N TYR A 182 -6.75 -1.11 -3.42
CA TYR A 182 -8.19 -1.18 -3.62
C TYR A 182 -8.85 -0.47 -2.45
N TYR A 183 -9.85 0.34 -2.76
CA TYR A 183 -10.54 1.16 -1.76
C TYR A 183 -11.97 1.37 -2.19
N MET A 184 -12.82 1.69 -1.23
CA MET A 184 -14.18 2.12 -1.48
C MET A 184 -14.26 3.65 -1.50
N GLN A 185 -15.08 4.19 -2.40
CA GLN A 185 -15.42 5.61 -2.44
C GLN A 185 -16.88 5.79 -2.87
N SER A 186 -17.57 6.77 -2.29
CA SER A 186 -18.88 7.22 -2.76
C SER A 186 -18.72 8.50 -3.57
N GLU A 187 -18.95 8.45 -4.88
CA GLU A 187 -19.08 9.66 -5.69
C GLU A 187 -20.39 10.38 -5.37
N ILE A 188 -20.45 11.70 -5.52
CA ILE A 188 -21.68 12.48 -5.30
C ILE A 188 -22.85 11.88 -6.08
N GLY A 189 -23.93 11.54 -5.36
CA GLY A 189 -25.15 10.98 -5.95
C GLY A 189 -25.04 9.52 -6.40
N LYS A 190 -23.91 8.85 -6.14
CA LYS A 190 -23.73 7.43 -6.41
C LYS A 190 -23.60 6.62 -5.13
N LYS A 191 -23.84 5.32 -5.26
CA LYS A 191 -23.57 4.36 -4.19
C LYS A 191 -22.05 4.19 -4.02
N PRO A 192 -21.59 3.67 -2.86
CA PRO A 192 -20.20 3.30 -2.68
C PRO A 192 -19.76 2.27 -3.73
N THR A 193 -18.60 2.52 -4.34
CA THR A 193 -18.02 1.71 -5.41
C THR A 193 -16.56 1.39 -5.08
N ILE A 194 -16.08 0.22 -5.51
CA ILE A 194 -14.68 -0.18 -5.35
C ILE A 194 -13.86 0.33 -6.54
N TYR A 195 -12.81 1.06 -6.23
CA TYR A 195 -11.83 1.58 -7.17
C TYR A 195 -10.45 1.01 -6.86
N SER A 196 -9.47 1.34 -7.71
CA SER A 196 -8.07 1.09 -7.39
C SER A 196 -7.19 2.31 -7.68
N ALA A 197 -6.00 2.31 -7.08
CA ALA A 197 -4.97 3.30 -7.26
C ALA A 197 -3.59 2.63 -7.22
N ILE A 198 -2.61 3.19 -7.94
CA ILE A 198 -1.25 2.64 -8.07
C ILE A 198 -0.22 3.55 -7.40
N SER A 199 0.81 2.96 -6.80
CA SER A 199 1.90 3.69 -6.15
C SER A 199 3.25 2.99 -6.31
N ASN A 200 4.33 3.77 -6.35
CA ASN A 200 5.71 3.25 -6.29
C ASN A 200 6.25 3.11 -4.84
N ASP A 201 5.70 3.87 -3.90
CA ASP A 201 6.18 3.99 -2.50
C ASP A 201 5.22 3.41 -1.46
N GLY A 202 3.98 3.11 -1.88
CA GLY A 202 2.92 2.59 -1.03
C GLY A 202 2.33 3.61 -0.06
N ILE A 203 2.57 4.91 -0.28
CA ILE A 203 2.08 6.02 0.55
C ILE A 203 1.32 7.03 -0.31
N THR A 204 1.87 7.39 -1.46
CA THR A 204 1.23 8.29 -2.43
C THR A 204 0.75 7.47 -3.62
N PHE A 205 -0.56 7.33 -3.73
CA PHE A 205 -1.22 6.59 -4.80
C PHE A 205 -1.82 7.54 -5.82
N THR A 206 -1.96 7.08 -7.06
CA THR A 206 -2.73 7.76 -8.10
C THR A 206 -3.87 6.86 -8.51
N LYS A 207 -5.11 7.36 -8.43
CA LYS A 207 -6.30 6.63 -8.84
C LYS A 207 -6.12 6.11 -10.27
N GLU A 208 -6.47 4.84 -10.49
CA GLU A 208 -6.53 4.23 -11.81
C GLU A 208 -7.92 4.46 -12.44
N ASP A 209 -7.97 4.38 -13.77
CA ASP A 209 -9.21 4.51 -14.51
C ASP A 209 -10.13 3.29 -14.32
N GLY A 210 -11.43 3.57 -14.41
CA GLY A 210 -12.51 2.59 -14.29
C GLY A 210 -12.89 2.22 -12.87
N GLU A 211 -14.05 1.58 -12.76
CA GLU A 211 -14.54 0.92 -11.56
C GLU A 211 -13.95 -0.50 -11.50
N ARG A 212 -13.72 -1.05 -10.30
CA ARG A 212 -13.28 -2.44 -10.13
C ARG A 212 -14.45 -3.35 -9.81
N TYR A 213 -15.40 -2.85 -9.03
CA TYR A 213 -16.57 -3.60 -8.65
C TYR A 213 -17.68 -2.65 -8.20
N ASN A 214 -18.88 -2.81 -8.77
CA ASN A 214 -20.04 -1.96 -8.51
C ASN A 214 -21.40 -2.72 -8.59
N PRO A 215 -21.60 -3.85 -7.88
CA PRO A 215 -22.94 -4.32 -7.56
C PRO A 215 -23.46 -3.62 -6.30
N SER A 216 -24.78 -3.61 -6.15
CA SER A 216 -25.42 -3.14 -4.93
C SER A 216 -24.94 -3.93 -3.69
N ASP A 217 -24.67 -3.19 -2.61
CA ASP A 217 -24.49 -3.71 -1.25
C ASP A 217 -23.24 -4.57 -1.01
N VAL A 218 -22.14 -4.27 -1.71
CA VAL A 218 -20.81 -4.86 -1.44
C VAL A 218 -19.85 -3.80 -0.93
N TYR A 219 -19.16 -4.12 0.16
CA TYR A 219 -18.28 -3.25 0.93
C TYR A 219 -16.96 -3.98 1.25
N ASP A 220 -15.99 -3.28 1.82
CA ASP A 220 -14.76 -3.83 2.40
C ASP A 220 -13.97 -4.74 1.44
N PRO A 221 -13.39 -4.20 0.35
CA PRO A 221 -12.64 -5.01 -0.59
C PRO A 221 -11.49 -5.74 0.11
N ILE A 222 -11.40 -7.05 -0.10
CA ILE A 222 -10.21 -7.85 0.21
C ILE A 222 -9.75 -8.55 -1.06
N VAL A 223 -8.46 -8.48 -1.33
CA VAL A 223 -7.81 -9.05 -2.50
C VAL A 223 -6.69 -9.95 -2.01
N LEU A 224 -6.76 -11.21 -2.41
CA LEU A 224 -5.71 -12.19 -2.19
C LEU A 224 -5.02 -12.44 -3.52
N GLN A 225 -3.71 -12.29 -3.55
CA GLN A 225 -2.91 -12.64 -4.71
C GLN A 225 -2.41 -14.08 -4.56
N THR A 226 -2.89 -14.97 -5.42
CA THR A 226 -2.41 -16.35 -5.49
C THR A 226 -1.27 -16.42 -6.51
N LYS A 227 -0.30 -17.32 -6.25
CA LYS A 227 0.76 -17.66 -7.21
C LYS A 227 0.26 -18.65 -8.25
#